data_AF-A0A944QSZ9-F1
#
_entry.id   AF-A0A944QSZ9-F1
#
_cell.length_a   1.000
_cell.length_b   1.000
_cell.length_c   1.000
_cell.angle_alpha   90.00
_cell.angle_beta   90.00
_cell.angle_gamma   90.00
#
_symmetry.space_group_name_H-M   'P 1'
#
loop_
_entity.id
_entity.type
_entity.pdbx_description
1 polymer ?
#
loop_
_entity_poly.entity_id
_entity_poly.type
_entity_poly.pdbx_seq_one_letter_code
_entity_poly.pdbx_strand_id
1 'polypeptide(L)'
;MELYALMLASVLGVLVYTLERDPASVYLMPDFIGSLGLWGSLSLPFSGQIPEFVHVYICILLTALVLDRSLFIHRSITLAWFLFDFMAEIAQHPDIAATISDRIPRWFSDIPVLQNTQSYLLGSTFDPLDLLFILLGSIAAYLTLIFCNRLEGPRHV
;
A
#
# COMPACT_ATOMS: atom_id res chain seq x y z
N MET A 1 6.82 -13.47 -15.11
CA MET A 1 6.96 -13.74 -13.65
C MET A 1 6.36 -12.63 -12.78
N GLU A 2 6.57 -11.36 -13.13
CA GLU A 2 6.03 -10.18 -12.42
C GLU A 2 4.51 -10.26 -12.18
N LEU A 3 3.73 -10.62 -13.22
CA LEU A 3 2.28 -10.77 -13.12
C LEU A 3 1.86 -11.81 -12.07
N TYR A 4 2.54 -12.95 -11.99
CA TYR A 4 2.21 -13.99 -11.01
C TYR A 4 2.51 -13.54 -9.59
N ALA A 5 3.65 -12.87 -9.38
CA ALA A 5 4.01 -12.28 -8.09
C ALA A 5 2.99 -11.22 -7.66
N LEU A 6 2.59 -10.35 -8.59
CA LEU A 6 1.56 -9.34 -8.39
C LEU A 6 0.21 -9.96 -8.01
N MET A 7 -0.26 -10.96 -8.77
CA MET A 7 -1.53 -11.63 -8.47
C MET A 7 -1.52 -12.32 -7.10
N LEU A 8 -0.44 -13.07 -6.81
CA LEU A 8 -0.32 -13.76 -5.53
C LEU A 8 -0.29 -12.78 -4.36
N ALA A 9 0.52 -11.73 -4.45
CA ALA A 9 0.60 -10.69 -3.43
C ALA A 9 -0.74 -9.96 -3.27
N SER A 10 -1.46 -9.69 -4.35
CA SER A 10 -2.78 -9.04 -4.30
C SER A 10 -3.82 -9.91 -3.61
N VAL A 11 -3.87 -11.20 -3.93
CA VAL A 11 -4.79 -12.14 -3.28
C VAL A 11 -4.48 -12.26 -1.80
N LEU A 12 -3.19 -12.44 -1.45
CA LEU A 12 -2.76 -12.53 -0.06
C LEU A 12 -3.03 -11.23 0.70
N GLY A 13 -2.76 -10.08 0.09
CA GLY A 13 -3.03 -8.77 0.66
C GLY A 13 -4.51 -8.57 0.97
N VAL A 14 -5.39 -8.86 0.00
CA VAL A 14 -6.84 -8.79 0.22
C VAL A 14 -7.28 -9.73 1.33
N LEU A 15 -6.76 -10.97 1.36
CA LEU A 15 -7.10 -11.93 2.41
C LEU A 15 -6.66 -11.44 3.80
N VAL A 16 -5.40 -11.05 3.97
CA VAL A 16 -4.90 -10.53 5.25
C VAL A 16 -5.69 -9.30 5.67
N TYR A 17 -5.89 -8.37 4.74
CA TYR A 17 -6.58 -7.11 5.02
C TYR A 17 -8.04 -7.32 5.45
N THR A 18 -8.78 -8.21 4.77
CA THR A 18 -10.18 -8.52 5.12
C THR A 18 -10.34 -9.35 6.39
N LEU A 19 -9.34 -10.17 6.73
CA LEU A 19 -9.38 -11.03 7.92
C LEU A 19 -8.87 -10.33 9.18
N GLU A 20 -8.09 -9.24 9.07
CA GLU A 20 -7.47 -8.58 10.23
C GLU A 20 -8.03 -7.18 10.52
N ARG A 21 -8.52 -6.44 9.51
CA ARG A 21 -9.04 -5.09 9.72
C ARG A 21 -10.54 -5.10 10.01
N ASP A 22 -10.96 -4.21 10.91
CA ASP A 22 -12.37 -3.95 11.18
C ASP A 22 -13.03 -3.35 9.91
N PRO A 23 -14.03 -4.02 9.32
CA PRO A 23 -14.74 -3.54 8.14
C PRO A 23 -15.35 -2.14 8.31
N ALA A 24 -15.71 -1.75 9.54
CA ALA A 24 -16.27 -0.42 9.82
C ALA A 24 -15.21 0.71 9.74
N SER A 25 -13.92 0.37 9.88
CA SER A 25 -12.80 1.32 9.79
C SER A 25 -12.22 1.46 8.37
N VAL A 26 -12.59 0.57 7.45
CA VAL A 26 -12.01 0.51 6.11
C VAL A 26 -12.91 1.22 5.11
N TYR A 27 -12.37 2.28 4.50
CA TYR A 27 -13.04 3.00 3.42
C TYR A 27 -13.28 2.09 2.21
N LEU A 28 -14.52 2.07 1.70
CA LEU A 28 -15.00 1.21 0.59
C LEU A 28 -15.09 -0.29 0.88
N MET A 29 -14.94 -0.74 2.13
CA MET A 29 -15.21 -2.14 2.47
C MET A 29 -16.72 -2.42 2.39
N PRO A 30 -17.17 -3.45 1.64
CA PRO A 30 -18.58 -3.80 1.61
C PRO A 30 -19.08 -4.34 2.96
N ASP A 31 -20.27 -3.91 3.40
CA ASP A 31 -20.89 -4.34 4.67
C ASP A 31 -21.02 -5.86 4.80
N PHE A 32 -21.23 -6.57 3.70
CA PHE A 32 -21.38 -8.02 3.73
C PHE A 32 -20.11 -8.71 4.26
N ILE A 33 -18.91 -8.12 4.07
CA ILE A 33 -17.67 -8.68 4.61
C ILE A 33 -17.69 -8.67 6.13
N GLY A 34 -18.21 -7.59 6.75
CA GLY A 34 -18.44 -7.54 8.20
C GLY A 34 -19.46 -8.57 8.67
N SER A 35 -20.49 -8.84 7.88
CA SER A 35 -21.50 -9.85 8.21
C SER A 35 -20.97 -11.29 8.24
N LEU A 36 -19.83 -11.56 7.57
CA LEU A 36 -19.19 -12.88 7.61
C LEU A 36 -18.54 -13.18 8.98
N GLY A 37 -18.28 -12.15 9.80
CA GLY A 37 -17.70 -12.33 11.13
C GLY A 37 -16.27 -12.90 11.12
N LEU A 38 -15.55 -12.74 10.01
CA LEU A 38 -14.19 -13.28 9.82
C LEU A 38 -13.08 -12.33 10.26
N TRP A 39 -13.41 -11.06 10.54
CA TRP A 39 -12.42 -10.08 11.00
C TRP A 39 -11.89 -10.47 12.39
N GLY A 40 -10.59 -10.30 12.60
CA GLY A 40 -9.88 -10.74 13.81
C GLY A 40 -9.67 -12.24 13.93
N SER A 41 -10.05 -13.04 12.92
CA SER A 41 -9.85 -14.50 12.94
C SER A 41 -8.39 -14.91 12.67
N LEU A 42 -7.65 -14.05 11.96
CA LEU A 42 -6.21 -14.17 11.78
C LEU A 42 -5.50 -13.38 12.89
N SER A 43 -4.62 -14.05 13.63
CA SER A 43 -3.76 -13.41 14.63
C SER A 43 -2.31 -13.64 14.23
N LEU A 44 -1.89 -13.07 13.10
CA LEU A 44 -0.51 -13.15 12.66
C LEU A 44 0.39 -12.18 13.45
N PRO A 45 1.66 -12.54 13.70
CA PRO A 45 2.66 -11.56 14.08
C PRO A 45 2.74 -10.47 13.02
N PHE A 46 2.78 -9.20 13.46
CA PHE A 46 2.84 -8.03 12.57
C PHE A 46 1.63 -7.86 11.64
N SER A 47 0.47 -8.38 12.04
CA SER A 47 -0.81 -8.20 11.35
C SER A 47 -1.11 -6.74 10.96
N GLY A 48 -0.74 -5.79 11.82
CA GLY A 48 -0.88 -4.36 11.55
C GLY A 48 -0.06 -3.87 10.35
N GLN A 49 1.18 -4.37 10.21
CA GLN A 49 2.20 -3.88 9.28
C GLN A 49 2.27 -4.66 7.96
N ILE A 50 1.78 -5.92 7.93
CA ILE A 50 1.75 -6.75 6.70
C ILE A 50 1.03 -6.03 5.56
N PRO A 51 -0.14 -5.38 5.77
CA PRO A 51 -0.79 -4.58 4.74
C PRO A 51 0.12 -3.52 4.10
N GLU A 52 0.93 -2.80 4.90
CA GLU A 52 1.81 -1.75 4.39
C GLU A 52 2.94 -2.31 3.51
N PHE A 53 3.52 -3.44 3.93
CA PHE A 53 4.48 -4.17 3.09
C PHE A 53 3.86 -4.59 1.76
N VAL A 54 2.66 -5.18 1.80
CA VAL A 54 1.99 -5.70 0.61
C VAL A 54 1.52 -4.56 -0.31
N HIS A 55 1.07 -3.44 0.26
CA HIS A 55 0.62 -2.26 -0.47
C HIS A 55 1.73 -1.70 -1.37
N VAL A 56 2.85 -1.31 -0.78
CA VAL A 56 3.98 -0.72 -1.53
C VAL A 56 4.52 -1.72 -2.56
N TYR A 57 4.56 -3.02 -2.21
CA TYR A 57 5.01 -4.08 -3.08
C TYR A 57 4.15 -4.20 -4.35
N ILE A 58 2.82 -4.25 -4.18
CA ILE A 58 1.86 -4.32 -5.29
C ILE A 58 1.93 -3.05 -6.14
N CYS A 59 1.97 -1.87 -5.53
CA CYS A 59 2.01 -0.59 -6.24
C CYS A 59 3.24 -0.49 -7.15
N ILE A 60 4.42 -0.91 -6.67
CA ILE A 60 5.65 -0.96 -7.46
C ILE A 60 5.52 -1.96 -8.62
N LEU A 61 5.08 -3.20 -8.36
CA LEU A 61 4.94 -4.21 -9.40
C LEU A 61 3.90 -3.84 -10.45
N LEU A 62 2.77 -3.28 -10.04
CA LEU A 62 1.71 -2.83 -10.94
C LEU A 62 2.20 -1.70 -11.84
N THR A 63 2.91 -0.73 -11.27
CA THR A 63 3.48 0.39 -12.04
C THR A 63 4.53 -0.10 -13.02
N ALA A 64 5.40 -1.03 -12.60
CA ALA A 64 6.41 -1.63 -13.46
C ALA A 64 5.80 -2.50 -14.57
N LEU A 65 4.63 -3.11 -14.35
CA LEU A 65 3.91 -3.87 -15.37
C LEU A 65 3.43 -2.98 -16.52
N VAL A 66 3.04 -1.75 -16.21
CA VAL A 66 2.55 -0.76 -17.18
C VAL A 66 3.70 -0.05 -17.91
N LEU A 67 4.82 0.19 -17.21
CA LEU A 67 5.97 0.91 -17.75
C LEU A 67 7.02 -0.05 -18.36
N ASP A 68 8.05 0.54 -18.97
CA ASP A 68 9.13 -0.23 -19.61
C ASP A 68 10.11 -0.83 -18.57
N ARG A 69 10.83 -1.89 -18.98
CA ARG A 69 11.68 -2.75 -18.14
C ARG A 69 13.07 -2.22 -17.87
N SER A 70 13.38 -0.99 -18.25
CA SER A 70 14.72 -0.46 -18.03
C SER A 70 15.06 -0.42 -16.54
N LEU A 71 16.31 -0.73 -16.19
CA LEU A 71 16.76 -0.68 -14.79
C LEU A 71 16.60 0.72 -14.17
N PHE A 72 16.70 1.76 -15.00
CA PHE A 72 16.45 3.13 -14.57
C PHE A 72 14.99 3.30 -14.11
N ILE A 73 14.04 2.86 -14.93
CA ILE A 73 12.60 2.91 -14.60
C ILE A 73 12.31 2.12 -13.32
N HIS A 74 12.84 0.91 -13.16
CA HIS A 74 12.63 0.11 -11.95
C HIS A 74 13.11 0.82 -10.68
N ARG A 75 14.28 1.47 -10.73
CA ARG A 75 14.79 2.27 -9.61
C ARG A 75 13.90 3.47 -9.32
N SER A 76 13.49 4.20 -10.36
CA SER A 76 12.64 5.38 -10.22
C SER A 76 11.27 5.05 -9.64
N ILE A 77 10.61 3.99 -10.12
CA ILE A 77 9.32 3.53 -9.60
C ILE A 77 9.44 3.11 -8.14
N THR A 78 10.46 2.31 -7.81
CA THR A 78 10.69 1.84 -6.43
C THR A 78 10.88 3.02 -5.48
N LEU A 79 11.74 3.98 -5.87
CA LEU A 79 12.01 5.15 -5.04
C LEU A 79 10.77 6.05 -4.91
N ALA A 80 10.02 6.25 -5.99
CA ALA A 80 8.82 7.07 -5.98
C ALA A 80 7.75 6.51 -5.02
N TRP A 81 7.45 5.21 -5.11
CA TRP A 81 6.48 4.57 -4.22
C TRP A 81 6.96 4.48 -2.78
N PHE A 82 8.23 4.14 -2.55
CA PHE A 82 8.82 4.19 -1.20
C PHE A 82 8.63 5.57 -0.56
N LEU A 83 9.00 6.64 -1.27
CA LEU A 83 8.89 8.00 -0.74
C LEU A 83 7.43 8.40 -0.53
N PHE A 84 6.53 8.03 -1.46
CA PHE A 84 5.12 8.34 -1.35
C PHE A 84 4.50 7.70 -0.10
N ASP A 85 4.66 6.38 0.08
CA ASP A 85 4.11 5.67 1.23
C ASP A 85 4.79 6.10 2.53
N PHE A 86 6.10 6.30 2.52
CA PHE A 86 6.82 6.83 3.68
C PHE A 86 6.29 8.21 4.09
N MET A 87 6.06 9.11 3.13
CA MET A 87 5.49 10.43 3.43
C MET A 87 4.04 10.34 3.87
N ALA A 88 3.25 9.43 3.31
CA ALA A 88 1.87 9.19 3.71
C ALA A 88 1.80 8.71 5.17
N GLU A 89 2.68 7.80 5.57
CA GLU A 89 2.78 7.32 6.95
C GLU A 89 3.21 8.44 7.91
N ILE A 90 4.24 9.21 7.55
CA ILE A 90 4.66 10.39 8.33
C ILE A 90 3.53 11.43 8.44
N ALA A 91 2.70 11.59 7.40
CA ALA A 91 1.58 12.53 7.44
C ALA A 91 0.51 12.15 8.47
N GLN A 92 0.45 10.89 8.90
CA GLN A 92 -0.44 10.40 9.96
C GLN A 92 0.13 10.61 11.37
N HIS A 93 1.37 11.10 11.51
CA HIS A 93 1.92 11.45 12.82
C HIS A 93 1.02 12.52 13.48
N PRO A 94 0.61 12.38 14.76
CA PRO A 94 -0.42 13.24 15.37
C PRO A 94 -0.18 14.76 15.19
N ASP A 95 1.06 15.20 15.40
CA ASP A 95 1.44 16.62 15.24
C ASP A 95 1.35 17.12 13.78
N ILE A 96 1.62 16.23 12.82
CA ILE A 96 1.61 16.55 11.39
C ILE A 96 0.17 16.45 10.86
N ALA A 97 -0.53 15.37 11.19
CA ALA A 97 -1.91 15.09 10.80
C ALA A 97 -2.85 16.24 11.20
N ALA A 98 -2.76 16.73 12.43
CA ALA A 98 -3.54 17.88 12.89
C ALA A 98 -3.27 19.13 12.03
N THR A 99 -2.00 19.41 11.73
CA THR A 99 -1.60 20.56 10.92
C THR A 99 -2.09 20.48 9.47
N ILE A 100 -2.04 19.29 8.86
CA ILE A 100 -2.50 19.07 7.49
C ILE A 100 -4.02 19.10 7.43
N SER A 101 -4.70 18.46 8.39
CA SER A 101 -6.16 18.37 8.47
C SER A 101 -6.83 19.75 8.40
N ASP A 102 -6.31 20.74 9.13
CA ASP A 102 -6.84 22.11 9.14
C ASP A 102 -6.66 22.86 7.81
N ARG A 103 -5.82 22.34 6.92
CA ARG A 103 -5.49 22.93 5.61
C ARG A 103 -6.13 22.19 4.45
N ILE A 104 -6.87 21.10 4.69
CA ILE A 104 -7.57 20.37 3.64
C ILE A 104 -8.59 21.32 2.98
N PRO A 105 -8.54 21.50 1.65
CA PRO A 105 -9.52 22.35 0.96
C PRO A 105 -10.93 21.80 1.12
N ARG A 106 -11.90 22.69 1.41
CA ARG A 106 -13.30 22.27 1.62
C ARG A 106 -13.89 21.49 0.44
N TRP A 107 -13.49 21.79 -0.79
CA TRP A 107 -13.98 21.09 -1.98
C TRP A 107 -13.60 19.60 -2.01
N PHE A 108 -12.68 19.13 -1.16
CA PHE A 108 -12.42 17.69 -1.01
C PHE A 108 -13.68 16.93 -0.57
N SER A 109 -14.57 17.54 0.22
CA SER A 109 -15.83 16.90 0.64
C SER A 109 -16.75 16.57 -0.53
N ASP A 110 -16.59 17.26 -1.65
CA ASP A 110 -17.48 17.18 -2.80
C ASP A 110 -16.96 16.20 -3.86
N ILE A 111 -15.72 15.70 -3.71
CA ILE A 111 -15.07 14.80 -4.67
C ILE A 111 -14.97 13.40 -4.07
N PRO A 112 -15.57 12.38 -4.72
CA PRO A 112 -15.40 10.99 -4.33
C PRO A 112 -13.92 10.60 -4.21
N VAL A 113 -13.60 9.76 -3.23
CA VAL A 113 -12.23 9.41 -2.76
C VAL A 113 -11.59 10.50 -1.89
N LEU A 114 -11.64 11.77 -2.28
CA LEU A 114 -10.99 12.86 -1.53
C LEU A 114 -11.72 13.26 -0.25
N GLN A 115 -13.02 12.99 -0.15
CA GLN A 115 -13.80 13.29 1.05
C GLN A 115 -13.31 12.50 2.28
N ASN A 116 -12.60 11.39 2.07
CA ASN A 116 -12.02 10.57 3.14
C ASN A 116 -10.63 11.04 3.59
N THR A 117 -10.01 12.05 2.94
CA THR A 117 -8.62 12.45 3.26
C THR A 117 -8.46 12.89 4.72
N GLN A 118 -9.44 13.61 5.28
CA GLN A 118 -9.36 14.03 6.68
C GLN A 118 -9.47 12.84 7.64
N SER A 119 -10.43 11.95 7.40
CA SER A 119 -10.60 10.72 8.17
C SER A 119 -9.41 9.78 8.05
N TYR A 120 -8.75 9.74 6.88
CA TYR A 120 -7.51 9.00 6.69
C TYR A 120 -6.37 9.55 7.56
N LEU A 121 -6.16 10.86 7.61
CA LEU A 121 -5.08 11.45 8.39
C LEU A 121 -5.32 11.38 9.90
N LEU A 122 -6.56 11.54 10.35
CA LEU A 122 -6.89 11.61 11.78
C LEU A 122 -7.34 10.28 12.39
N GLY A 123 -7.83 9.36 11.57
CA GLY A 123 -8.41 8.08 12.00
C GLY A 123 -7.41 6.93 12.05
N SER A 124 -6.23 7.09 11.46
CA SER A 124 -5.14 6.14 11.54
C SER A 124 -4.14 6.52 12.63
N THR A 125 -3.26 5.58 12.97
CA THR A 125 -2.19 5.78 13.95
C THR A 125 -0.86 5.53 13.28
N PHE A 126 0.00 6.54 13.32
CA PHE A 126 1.39 6.41 12.93
C PHE A 126 2.09 5.30 13.73
N ASP A 127 2.70 4.35 13.03
CA ASP A 127 3.53 3.30 13.62
C ASP A 127 4.92 3.29 12.96
N PRO A 128 6.02 3.52 13.70
CA PRO A 128 7.37 3.40 13.17
C PRO A 128 7.68 2.04 12.52
N LEU A 129 6.99 0.96 12.91
CA LEU A 129 7.14 -0.35 12.26
C LEU A 129 6.55 -0.36 10.85
N ASP A 130 5.54 0.45 10.55
CA ASP A 130 4.99 0.58 9.20
C ASP A 130 6.04 1.13 8.24
N LEU A 131 6.84 2.12 8.67
CA LEU A 131 7.98 2.62 7.88
C LEU A 131 9.00 1.53 7.53
N LEU A 132 9.26 0.61 8.47
CA LEU A 132 10.15 -0.53 8.23
C LEU A 132 9.53 -1.49 7.21
N PHE A 133 8.23 -1.78 7.31
CA PHE A 133 7.54 -2.68 6.38
C PHE A 133 7.40 -2.08 4.98
N ILE A 134 7.19 -0.76 4.88
CA ILE A 134 7.26 -0.01 3.61
C ILE A 134 8.64 -0.14 2.97
N LEU A 135 9.72 0.02 3.75
CA LEU A 135 11.09 -0.16 3.27
C LEU A 135 11.33 -1.61 2.79
N LEU A 136 10.93 -2.60 3.59
CA LEU A 136 11.10 -4.01 3.26
C LEU A 136 10.29 -4.40 2.02
N GLY A 137 9.06 -3.92 1.88
CA GLY A 137 8.20 -4.15 0.71
C GLY A 137 8.81 -3.55 -0.56
N SER A 138 9.35 -2.34 -0.45
CA SER A 138 10.05 -1.67 -1.55
C SER A 138 11.30 -2.45 -2.00
N ILE A 139 12.12 -2.92 -1.06
CA ILE A 139 13.29 -3.75 -1.36
C ILE A 139 12.87 -5.06 -2.03
N ALA A 140 11.86 -5.74 -1.47
CA ALA A 140 11.34 -7.00 -2.01
C ALA A 140 10.81 -6.83 -3.44
N ALA A 141 10.09 -5.75 -3.72
CA ALA A 141 9.58 -5.43 -5.05
C ALA A 141 10.72 -5.20 -6.04
N TYR A 142 11.71 -4.37 -5.66
CA TYR A 142 12.88 -4.11 -6.51
C TYR A 142 13.68 -5.38 -6.82
N LEU A 143 13.89 -6.26 -5.83
CA LEU A 143 14.55 -7.55 -6.04
C LEU A 143 13.74 -8.45 -6.97
N THR A 144 12.40 -8.47 -6.83
CA THR A 144 11.50 -9.20 -7.72
C THR A 144 11.66 -8.73 -9.17
N LEU A 145 11.66 -7.41 -9.39
CA LEU A 145 11.84 -6.81 -10.73
C LEU A 145 13.22 -7.12 -11.33
N ILE A 146 14.31 -7.05 -10.55
CA ILE A 146 15.64 -7.43 -11.02
C ILE A 146 15.67 -8.91 -11.44
N PHE A 147 15.10 -9.78 -10.62
CA PHE A 147 15.09 -11.22 -10.89
C PHE A 147 14.29 -11.53 -12.17
N CYS A 148 13.13 -10.89 -12.35
CA CYS A 148 12.32 -11.06 -13.55
C CYS A 148 13.04 -10.55 -14.82
N ASN A 149 13.68 -9.39 -14.76
CA ASN A 149 14.47 -8.86 -15.88
C ASN A 149 15.62 -9.79 -16.28
N ARG A 150 16.29 -10.43 -15.31
CA ARG A 150 17.39 -11.37 -15.60
C ARG A 150 16.90 -12.63 -16.31
N LEU A 151 15.70 -13.13 -15.96
CA LEU A 151 15.15 -14.36 -16.54
C LEU A 151 14.53 -14.14 -17.92
N GLU A 152 13.90 -12.99 -18.14
CA GLU A 152 13.09 -12.75 -19.35
C GLU A 152 13.88 -12.06 -20.47
N GLY A 153 15.11 -11.59 -20.21
CA GLY A 153 15.93 -10.86 -21.18
C GLY A 153 15.36 -9.47 -21.53
N PRO A 154 16.05 -8.68 -22.37
CA PRO A 154 15.51 -7.40 -22.84
C PRO A 154 14.23 -7.64 -23.66
N ARG A 155 13.14 -6.93 -23.37
CA ARG A 155 12.00 -6.87 -24.29
C ARG A 155 12.44 -6.06 -25.51
N HIS A 156 12.62 -6.73 -26.65
CA HIS A 156 12.67 -6.05 -27.93
C HIS A 156 11.25 -5.58 -28.25
N VAL A 157 10.99 -4.29 -28.03
CA VAL A 157 9.82 -3.58 -28.55
C VAL A 157 10.16 -3.07 -29.93
#